data_AF-A0A093Y2G0-F1
#
_entry.id   AF-A0A093Y2G0-F1
#
_cell.length_a   1.000
_cell.length_b   1.000
_cell.length_c   1.000
_cell.angle_alpha   90.00
_cell.angle_beta   90.00
_cell.angle_gamma   90.00
#
_symmetry.space_group_name_H-M   'P 1'
#
loop_
_entity.id
_entity.type
_entity.pdbx_description
1 polymer ?
#
loop_
_entity_poly.entity_id
_entity_poly.type
_entity_poly.pdbx_seq_one_letter_code
_entity_poly.pdbx_strand_id
1 'polypeptide(L)' 'MQLTVTFVSSITDEQATWIKESLAEAGVPAEEKSRTETSVTFIDPSTVTHQIAGDLCQRWLDENRIYGFAVISDSPAS' A
#
# COMPACT_ATOMS: atom_id res chain seq x y z
N MET A 1 6.98 5.69 -6.18
CA MET A 1 6.85 4.85 -4.97
C MET A 1 6.30 3.47 -5.34
N GLN A 2 6.79 2.42 -4.70
CA GLN A 2 6.16 1.09 -4.68
C GLN A 2 5.75 0.74 -3.24
N LEU A 3 4.49 0.35 -3.01
CA LEU A 3 3.95 -0.10 -1.73
C LEU A 3 3.52 -1.55 -1.84
N THR A 4 3.99 -2.40 -0.94
CA THR A 4 3.50 -3.78 -0.81
C THR A 4 2.80 -3.94 0.53
N VAL A 5 1.57 -4.45 0.52
CA VAL A 5 0.77 -4.72 1.73
C VAL A 5 0.59 -6.23 1.87
N THR A 6 0.77 -6.75 3.07
CA THR A 6 0.74 -8.19 3.40
C THR A 6 -0.39 -8.50 4.38
N PHE A 7 -1.07 -9.61 4.18
CA PHE A 7 -2.16 -10.12 5.01
C PHE A 7 -1.81 -11.48 5.61
N VAL A 8 -2.48 -11.83 6.71
CA VAL A 8 -2.29 -13.12 7.41
C VAL A 8 -2.83 -14.28 6.57
N SER A 9 -3.90 -14.04 5.83
CA SER A 9 -4.60 -15.02 4.99
C SER A 9 -4.65 -14.54 3.54
N SER A 10 -5.18 -15.40 2.67
CA SER A 10 -5.35 -15.07 1.26
C SER A 10 -6.18 -13.79 1.09
N ILE A 11 -5.70 -12.88 0.25
CA ILE A 11 -6.32 -11.59 -0.06
C ILE A 11 -7.64 -11.80 -0.81
N THR A 12 -8.67 -11.02 -0.45
CA THR A 12 -9.89 -10.91 -1.24
C THR A 12 -9.86 -9.70 -2.17
N ASP A 13 -10.68 -9.73 -3.23
CA ASP A 13 -10.84 -8.57 -4.13
C ASP A 13 -11.38 -7.34 -3.39
N GLU A 14 -12.23 -7.54 -2.38
CA GLU A 14 -12.73 -6.46 -1.52
C GLU A 14 -11.59 -5.82 -0.71
N GLN A 15 -10.67 -6.62 -0.17
CA GLN A 15 -9.51 -6.08 0.57
C GLN A 15 -8.56 -5.30 -0.34
N ALA A 16 -8.30 -5.80 -1.54
CA ALA A 16 -7.46 -5.09 -2.52
C ALA A 16 -8.11 -3.78 -2.98
N THR A 17 -9.43 -3.80 -3.21
CA THR A 17 -10.22 -2.61 -3.57
C THR A 17 -10.20 -1.59 -2.43
N TRP A 18 -10.43 -2.05 -1.18
CA TRP A 18 -10.39 -1.19 0.00
C TRP A 18 -9.04 -0.49 0.18
N ILE A 19 -7.92 -1.19 -0.03
CA ILE A 19 -6.59 -0.54 0.03
C ILE A 19 -6.50 0.54 -1.05
N LYS A 20 -6.87 0.23 -2.30
CA LYS A 20 -6.78 1.17 -3.42
C LYS A 20 -7.61 2.44 -3.16
N GLU A 21 -8.85 2.27 -2.72
CA GLU A 21 -9.76 3.39 -2.42
C GLU A 21 -9.24 4.20 -1.24
N SER A 22 -8.80 3.55 -0.16
CA SER A 22 -8.27 4.24 1.01
C SER A 22 -6.99 5.04 0.71
N LEU A 23 -6.12 4.52 -0.17
CA LEU A 23 -4.95 5.26 -0.67
C LEU A 23 -5.39 6.49 -1.47
N ALA A 24 -6.35 6.35 -2.37
CA ALA A 24 -6.86 7.45 -3.18
C ALA A 24 -7.52 8.54 -2.32
N GLU A 25 -8.31 8.17 -1.32
CA GLU A 25 -8.91 9.09 -0.34
C GLU A 25 -7.87 9.87 0.45
N ALA A 26 -6.73 9.24 0.75
CA ALA A 26 -5.60 9.89 1.41
C ALA A 26 -4.74 10.74 0.45
N GLY A 27 -5.08 10.83 -0.83
CA GLY A 27 -4.33 11.59 -1.83
C GLY A 27 -3.14 10.83 -2.43
N VAL A 28 -3.14 9.49 -2.34
CA VAL A 28 -2.15 8.60 -2.93
C VAL A 28 -2.81 7.84 -4.09
N PRO A 29 -2.75 8.34 -5.34
CA PRO A 29 -3.41 7.71 -6.49
C PRO A 29 -2.61 6.51 -7.01
N ALA A 30 -2.39 5.52 -6.14
CA ALA A 30 -1.62 4.33 -6.47
C ALA A 30 -2.45 3.31 -7.26
N GLU A 31 -1.81 2.68 -8.23
CA GLU A 31 -2.40 1.65 -9.08
C GLU A 31 -1.87 0.27 -8.71
N GLU A 32 -2.72 -0.76 -8.77
CA GLU A 32 -2.30 -2.13 -8.50
C GLU A 32 -1.33 -2.59 -9.61
N LYS A 33 -0.15 -3.05 -9.20
CA LYS A 33 0.90 -3.58 -10.08
C LYS A 33 0.84 -5.10 -10.18
N SER A 34 0.73 -5.74 -9.01
CA SER A 34 0.78 -7.20 -8.90
C SER A 34 0.17 -7.65 -7.59
N ARG A 35 -0.24 -8.92 -7.59
CA ARG A 35 -0.87 -9.56 -6.45
C ARG A 35 -0.36 -10.99 -6.32
N THR A 36 -0.16 -11.43 -5.08
CA THR A 36 0.08 -12.82 -4.71
C THR A 36 -1.08 -13.30 -3.84
N GLU A 37 -1.01 -14.55 -3.36
CA GLU A 37 -2.04 -15.06 -2.47
C GLU A 37 -2.26 -14.17 -1.24
N THR A 38 -1.19 -13.67 -0.60
CA THR A 38 -1.29 -12.96 0.69
C THR A 38 -0.81 -11.51 0.62
N SER A 39 -0.46 -11.01 -0.57
CA SER A 39 0.04 -9.64 -0.71
C SER A 39 -0.39 -8.96 -1.99
N VAL A 40 -0.49 -7.64 -1.93
CA VAL A 40 -0.79 -6.78 -3.07
C VAL A 40 0.25 -5.68 -3.14
N THR A 41 0.70 -5.37 -4.36
CA THR A 41 1.68 -4.33 -4.63
C THR A 41 1.05 -3.24 -5.47
N PHE A 42 1.21 -1.99 -5.02
CA PHE A 42 0.76 -0.78 -5.69
C PHE A 42 1.97 0.05 -6.13
N ILE A 43 1.82 0.78 -7.24
CA ILE A 43 2.77 1.81 -7.69
C ILE A 43 2.06 3.15 -7.72
N ASP A 44 2.72 4.16 -7.19
CA ASP A 44 2.40 5.56 -7.45
C ASP A 44 3.61 6.21 -8.12
N PRO A 45 3.49 6.79 -9.34
CA PRO A 45 4.59 7.51 -9.97
C PRO A 45 4.99 8.80 -9.20
N SER A 46 4.16 9.31 -8.31
CA SER A 46 4.50 10.43 -7.44
C SER A 46 5.53 10.02 -6.38
N THR A 47 6.56 10.85 -6.19
CA THR A 47 7.57 10.66 -5.14
C THR A 47 7.15 11.28 -3.80
N VAL A 48 6.11 12.11 -3.79
CA VAL A 48 5.70 12.96 -2.67
C VAL A 48 4.81 12.22 -1.65
N THR A 49 4.21 11.11 -2.07
CA THR A 49 3.12 10.43 -1.33
C THR A 49 3.58 9.30 -0.41
N HIS A 50 4.89 9.02 -0.34
CA HIS A 50 5.41 7.87 0.41
C HIS A 50 5.22 7.97 1.93
N GLN A 51 5.31 9.18 2.51
CA GLN A 51 5.05 9.40 3.93
C GLN A 51 3.58 9.14 4.25
N ILE A 52 2.67 9.67 3.43
CA ILE A 52 1.22 9.48 3.59
C ILE A 52 0.86 7.98 3.51
N ALA A 53 1.41 7.27 2.52
CA ALA A 53 1.18 5.84 2.37
C ALA A 53 1.74 5.04 3.57
N GLY A 54 2.92 5.42 4.07
CA GLY A 54 3.53 4.81 5.25
C GLY A 54 2.70 4.99 6.53
N ASP A 55 2.29 6.22 6.82
CA ASP A 55 1.47 6.54 8.00
C ASP A 55 0.12 5.82 7.97
N LEU A 56 -0.51 5.75 6.80
CA LEU A 56 -1.76 5.05 6.60
C LEU A 56 -1.61 3.54 6.82
N CYS A 57 -0.54 2.94 6.29
CA CYS A 57 -0.26 1.52 6.50
C CYS A 57 0.07 1.20 7.95
N GLN A 58 0.80 2.08 8.65
CA GLN A 58 1.09 1.91 10.07
C GLN A 58 -0.21 1.89 10.88
N ARG A 59 -1.15 2.78 10.58
CA ARG A 59 -2.46 2.78 11.21
C ARG A 59 -3.24 1.48 10.95
N TRP A 60 -3.21 0.96 9.72
CA TRP A 60 -3.85 -0.32 9.41
C TRP A 60 -3.23 -1.50 10.15
N LEU A 61 -1.92 -1.47 10.36
CA LEU A 61 -1.21 -2.46 11.16
C LEU A 61 -1.65 -2.40 12.62
N ASP A 62 -1.71 -1.20 13.21
CA ASP A 62 -2.16 -1.00 14.60
C ASP A 62 -3.63 -1.41 14.80
N GLU A 63 -4.46 -1.24 13.78
CA GLU A 63 -5.87 -1.68 13.75
C GLU A 63 -6.04 -3.18 13.41
N ASN A 64 -4.95 -3.95 13.24
CA ASN A 64 -4.94 -5.35 12.82
C ASN A 64 -5.68 -5.63 11.50
N ARG A 65 -5.76 -4.65 10.59
CA ARG A 65 -6.37 -4.82 9.25
C ARG A 65 -5.43 -5.48 8.26
N ILE A 66 -4.13 -5.31 8.46
CA ILE A 66 -3.05 -5.89 7.66
C ILE A 66 -2.04 -6.56 8.59
N TYR A 67 -1.23 -7.46 8.05
CA TYR A 67 -0.14 -8.12 8.79
C TYR A 67 1.16 -7.31 8.74
N GLY A 68 1.39 -6.59 7.64
CA GLY A 68 2.60 -5.80 7.46
C GLY A 68 2.62 -5.07 6.12
N PHE A 69 3.61 -4.22 5.94
CA PHE A 69 3.78 -3.46 4.70
C PHE A 69 5.25 -3.11 4.45
N ALA A 70 5.57 -2.80 3.20
CA ALA A 70 6.87 -2.28 2.78
C ALA A 70 6.68 -1.14 1.79
N VAL A 71 7.35 -0.01 2.03
CA VAL A 71 7.35 1.15 1.11
C VAL A 71 8.74 1.32 0.54
N ILE A 72 8.83 1.35 -0.79
CA ILE A 72 10.04 1.68 -1.54
C ILE A 72 9.78 3.01 -2.24
N SER A 73 10.34 4.09 -1.70
CA SER A 73 10.45 5.35 -2.42
C SER A 73 11.72 5.31 -3.27
N ASP A 74 11.60 5.46 -4.59
CA ASP A 74 12.73 5.93 -5.40
C ASP A 74 13.07 7.33 -4.87
N SER A 75 13.97 7.40 -3.90
CA SER A 75 14.70 8.63 -3.66
C SER A 75 15.50 8.90 -4.92
N PRO A 76 15.54 10.13 -5.46
CA PRO A 76 16.58 10.43 -6.43
C PRO A 76 17.91 10.11 -5.76
N ALA A 77 18.69 9.20 -6.36
CA ALA A 77 20.07 9.00 -5.97
C ALA A 77 20.73 10.39 -5.95
N SER A 78 21.16 10.82 -4.77
CA SER A 78 21.82 12.11 -4.57
C SER A 78 23.08 12.22 -5.42
#